data_AF-A0A1G5FTY1-F1
#
_entry.id   AF-A0A1G5FTY1-F1
#
_cell.length_a   1.000
_cell.length_b   1.000
_cell.length_c   1.000
_cell.angle_alpha   90.00
_cell.angle_beta   90.00
_cell.angle_gamma   90.00
#
_symmetry.space_group_name_H-M   'P 1'
#
loop_
_entity.id
_entity.type
_entity.pdbx_description
1 polymer ?
#
loop_
_entity_poly.entity_id
_entity_poly.type
_entity_poly.pdbx_seq_one_letter_code
_entity_poly.pdbx_strand_id
1 'polypeptide(L)' 'MGYSCSDGCSGHEAGYEWAEENDIDDPDDCEGNSDSFIEGCQAYAEEKQAESHAHADED' A
#
# COMPACT_ATOMS: atom_id res chain seq x y z
N MET A 1 9.41 15.03 -16.40
CA MET A 1 10.52 14.06 -16.46
C MET A 1 9.95 12.73 -15.99
N GLY A 2 9.83 11.75 -16.88
CA GLY A 2 9.40 10.40 -16.49
C GLY A 2 10.58 9.69 -15.86
N TYR A 3 10.60 9.62 -14.53
CA TYR A 3 11.46 8.69 -13.83
C TYR A 3 10.88 7.31 -14.12
N SER A 4 11.37 6.69 -15.19
CA SER A 4 11.20 5.28 -15.46
C SER A 4 11.57 4.56 -14.17
N CYS A 5 10.57 3.98 -13.53
CA CYS A 5 10.74 3.32 -12.27
C CYS A 5 11.37 1.95 -12.49
N SER A 6 12.63 1.96 -12.91
CA SER A 6 13.31 0.78 -13.44
C SER A 6 13.58 -0.28 -12.37
N ASP A 7 13.74 0.15 -11.10
CA ASP A 7 14.13 -0.73 -9.99
C ASP A 7 13.54 -0.32 -8.62
N GLY A 8 13.05 0.92 -8.47
CA GLY A 8 12.53 1.42 -7.18
C GLY A 8 11.03 1.18 -6.96
N CYS A 9 10.25 1.10 -8.05
CA CYS A 9 8.81 0.82 -7.94
C CYS A 9 8.53 -0.67 -7.90
N SER A 10 9.43 -1.55 -8.34
CA SER A 10 9.19 -2.99 -8.26
C SER A 10 9.07 -3.48 -6.82
N GLY A 11 9.82 -2.86 -5.88
CA GLY A 11 9.64 -3.11 -4.46
C GLY A 11 8.30 -2.59 -3.94
N HIS A 12 7.90 -1.39 -4.34
CA HIS A 12 6.64 -0.76 -3.98
C HIS A 12 5.42 -1.52 -4.55
N GLU A 13 5.45 -1.87 -5.82
CA GLU A 13 4.41 -2.64 -6.51
C GLU A 13 4.29 -4.04 -5.88
N ALA A 14 5.41 -4.71 -5.57
CA ALA A 14 5.39 -5.98 -4.85
C ALA A 14 4.78 -5.88 -3.44
N GLY A 15 5.05 -4.77 -2.73
CA GLY A 15 4.45 -4.50 -1.41
C GLY A 15 2.95 -4.26 -1.50
N TYR A 16 2.53 -3.50 -2.51
CA TYR A 16 1.13 -3.19 -2.76
C TYR A 16 0.33 -4.45 -3.16
N GLU A 17 0.84 -5.24 -4.12
CA GLU A 17 0.22 -6.49 -4.55
C GLU A 17 0.10 -7.48 -3.38
N TRP A 18 1.16 -7.61 -2.56
CA TRP A 18 1.11 -8.47 -1.38
C TRP A 18 0.04 -8.02 -0.38
N ALA A 19 -0.07 -6.70 -0.13
CA ALA A 19 -1.06 -6.14 0.77
C ALA A 19 -2.49 -6.38 0.24
N GLU A 20 -2.70 -6.26 -1.08
CA GLU A 20 -3.97 -6.60 -1.74
C GLU A 20 -4.32 -8.08 -1.57
N GLU A 21 -3.38 -8.99 -1.86
CA GLU A 21 -3.60 -10.43 -1.75
C GLU A 21 -3.89 -10.90 -0.32
N ASN A 22 -3.36 -10.20 0.69
CA ASN A 22 -3.57 -10.50 2.10
C ASN A 22 -4.67 -9.64 2.76
N ASP A 23 -5.32 -8.77 1.98
CA ASP A 23 -6.33 -7.80 2.43
C ASP A 23 -5.86 -6.98 3.65
N ILE A 24 -4.63 -6.50 3.61
CA ILE A 24 -4.05 -5.65 4.66
C ILE A 24 -4.77 -4.30 4.66
N ASP A 25 -5.51 -4.01 5.71
CA ASP A 25 -6.19 -2.73 5.93
C ASP A 25 -5.53 -1.87 7.02
N ASP A 26 -4.48 -2.36 7.68
CA ASP A 26 -3.71 -1.60 8.66
C ASP A 26 -2.26 -1.39 8.17
N PRO A 27 -1.78 -0.14 7.98
CA PRO A 27 -0.39 0.11 7.60
C PRO A 27 0.62 -0.32 8.68
N ASP A 28 0.18 -0.53 9.94
CA ASP A 28 1.02 -1.12 10.99
C ASP A 28 1.20 -2.66 10.82
N ASP A 29 0.32 -3.33 10.06
CA ASP A 29 0.45 -4.75 9.68
C ASP A 29 1.38 -4.96 8.46
N CYS A 30 1.92 -3.88 7.90
CA CYS A 30 2.89 -3.94 6.81
C CYS A 30 4.27 -4.41 7.28
N GLU A 31 4.47 -5.73 7.22
CA GLU A 31 5.73 -6.38 7.55
C GLU A 31 6.60 -6.61 6.31
N GLY A 32 7.91 -6.33 6.39
CA GLY A 32 8.81 -6.52 5.25
C GLY A 32 10.28 -6.30 5.59
N ASN A 33 11.17 -6.72 4.67
CA ASN A 33 12.63 -6.58 4.82
C ASN A 33 13.22 -5.41 4.02
N SER A 34 12.38 -4.63 3.33
CA SER A 34 12.85 -3.57 2.43
C SER A 34 11.90 -2.38 2.52
N ASP A 35 12.47 -1.19 2.67
CA ASP A 35 11.70 0.05 2.82
C ASP A 35 10.72 0.24 1.65
N SER A 36 11.15 -0.02 0.41
CA SER A 36 10.29 0.08 -0.76
C SER A 36 9.10 -0.88 -0.74
N PHE A 37 9.24 -2.07 -0.13
CA PHE A 37 8.13 -3.01 0.03
C PHE A 37 7.13 -2.51 1.08
N ILE A 38 7.64 -2.03 2.21
CA ILE A 38 6.80 -1.48 3.29
C ILE A 38 6.03 -0.26 2.77
N GLU A 39 6.68 0.64 2.04
CA GLU A 39 6.03 1.81 1.40
C GLU A 39 4.86 1.39 0.49
N GLY A 40 5.02 0.30 -0.27
CA GLY A 40 3.98 -0.23 -1.13
C GLY A 40 2.78 -0.81 -0.39
N CYS A 41 3.06 -1.59 0.65
CA CYS A 41 2.01 -2.14 1.50
C CYS A 41 1.23 -1.04 2.22
N GLN A 42 1.93 -0.04 2.77
CA GLN A 42 1.31 1.07 3.49
C GLN A 42 0.40 1.87 2.56
N ALA A 43 0.81 2.10 1.30
CA ALA A 43 -0.04 2.77 0.32
C ALA A 43 -1.39 2.06 0.11
N TYR A 44 -1.40 0.73 -0.04
CA TYR A 44 -2.65 -0.03 -0.15
C TYR A 44 -3.48 0.05 1.14
N ALA A 45 -2.87 -0.16 2.30
CA ALA A 45 -3.56 -0.14 3.58
C ALA A 45 -4.18 1.23 3.88
N GLU A 46 -3.47 2.32 3.61
CA GLU A 46 -3.98 3.69 3.75
C GLU A 46 -5.17 3.94 2.81
N GLU A 47 -5.13 3.45 1.57
CA GLU A 47 -6.27 3.52 0.63
C GLU A 47 -7.48 2.75 1.18
N LYS A 48 -7.28 1.54 1.73
CA LYS A 48 -8.35 0.74 2.33
C LYS A 48 -8.95 1.38 3.58
N GLN A 49 -8.14 2.03 4.41
CA GLN A 49 -8.64 2.83 5.54
C GLN A 49 -9.44 4.03 5.06
N ALA A 50 -8.97 4.74 4.04
CA ALA A 50 -9.68 5.87 3.48
C ALA A 50 -11.03 5.44 2.88
N GLU A 51 -11.08 4.32 2.14
CA GLU A 51 -12.30 3.75 1.57
C GLU A 51 -13.30 3.32 2.66
N SER A 52 -12.82 2.66 3.72
CA SER A 52 -13.66 2.22 4.84
C SER A 52 -14.16 3.39 5.70
N HIS A 53 -13.39 4.47 5.81
CA HIS A 53 -13.79 5.70 6.50
C HIS A 53 -14.70 6.59 5.65
N ALA A 54 -14.56 6.60 4.33
CA ALA A 54 -15.42 7.37 3.43
C ALA A 54 -16.87 6.85 3.40
N HIS A 55 -17.14 5.63 3.86
CA HIS A 55 -18.50 5.09 4.00
C HIS A 55 -19.23 5.58 5.26
N ALA A 56 -18.60 6.39 6.13
CA ALA A 56 -19.21 6.87 7.37
C ALA A 56 -19.82 8.29 7.28
N ASP A 57 -19.67 9.00 6.17
CA ASP A 57 -20.20 10.35 5.96
C ASP A 57 -21.33 10.38 4.92
N GLU A 58 -22.39 9.62 5.16
CA GLU A 58 -23.67 9.79 4.46
C GLU A 58 -24.77 10.00 5.51
N ASP A 59 -24.98 11.26 5.92
CA ASP A 59 -26.08 11.76 6.77
C ASP A 59 -27.33 12.13 5.94
#